data_AF-A0A8D8WRX2-F1
#
_entry.id   AF-A0A8D8WRX2-F1
#
_cell.length_a   1.000
_cell.length_b   1.000
_cell.length_c   1.000
_cell.angle_alpha   90.00
_cell.angle_beta   90.00
_cell.angle_gamma   90.00
#
_symmetry.space_group_name_H-M   'P 1'
#
loop_
_entity.id
_entity.type
_entity.pdbx_description
1 polymer ?
#
loop_
_entity_poly.entity_id
_entity_poly.type
_entity_poly.pdbx_seq_one_letter_code
_entity_poly.pdbx_strand_id
1 'polypeptide(L)'
;MMAAEECKRNFNRSRNEITELEDLITRLRNEKITEENYENLLIQWTTFRNKLKMYETWRDKLEEIIADEEELNVLIPEETENLCWEEYLCLVEIEAKLVQFQANRRRRKEKEDIEVRNQRENWEGKERWEKEDREYRRKLEEREP
;
A
#
# COMPACT_ATOMS: atom_id res chain seq x y z
N MET A 1 -38.11 16.91 -3.02
CA MET A 1 -37.88 16.25 -4.34
C MET A 1 -36.47 16.42 -4.89
N MET A 2 -35.77 17.56 -4.76
CA MET A 2 -34.40 17.71 -5.33
C MET A 2 -33.34 16.75 -4.75
N ALA A 3 -33.45 16.36 -3.48
CA ALA A 3 -32.45 15.50 -2.82
C ALA A 3 -32.40 14.06 -3.39
N ALA A 4 -33.55 13.47 -3.74
CA ALA A 4 -33.61 12.11 -4.28
C ALA A 4 -33.02 12.04 -5.70
N GLU A 5 -33.36 13.01 -6.55
CA GLU A 5 -32.81 13.14 -7.90
C GLU A 5 -31.29 13.34 -7.91
N GLU A 6 -30.78 14.17 -7.00
CA GLU A 6 -29.33 14.36 -6.84
C GLU A 6 -28.63 13.09 -6.35
N CYS A 7 -29.24 12.37 -5.40
CA CYS A 7 -28.72 11.10 -4.91
C CYS A 7 -28.64 10.05 -6.03
N LYS A 8 -29.71 9.90 -6.82
CA LYS A 8 -29.75 9.01 -8.00
C LYS A 8 -28.65 9.34 -9.01
N ARG A 9 -28.45 10.63 -9.31
CA ARG A 9 -27.38 11.05 -10.24
C ARG A 9 -26.00 10.71 -9.70
N ASN A 10 -25.74 10.97 -8.43
CA ASN A 10 -24.45 10.70 -7.82
C ASN A 10 -24.18 9.19 -7.72
N PHE A 11 -25.19 8.39 -7.37
CA PHE A 11 -25.10 6.94 -7.39
C PHE A 11 -24.79 6.40 -8.78
N ASN A 12 -25.56 6.82 -9.80
CA ASN A 12 -25.33 6.38 -11.17
C ASN A 12 -23.93 6.73 -11.66
N ARG A 13 -23.42 7.90 -11.26
CA ARG A 13 -22.04 8.30 -11.54
C ARG A 13 -21.04 7.37 -10.84
N SER A 14 -21.17 7.14 -9.53
CA SER A 14 -20.25 6.24 -8.81
C SER A 14 -20.30 4.81 -9.31
N ARG A 15 -21.48 4.32 -9.73
CA ARG A 15 -21.66 3.01 -10.35
C ARG A 15 -20.86 2.90 -11.65
N ASN A 16 -21.05 3.85 -12.56
CA ASN A 16 -20.30 3.87 -13.82
C ASN A 16 -18.79 3.95 -13.58
N GLU A 17 -18.38 4.75 -12.60
CA GLU A 17 -16.97 4.84 -12.21
C GLU A 17 -16.41 3.53 -11.67
N ILE A 18 -17.21 2.61 -11.12
CA ILE A 18 -16.74 1.26 -10.74
C ILE A 18 -16.64 0.36 -11.96
N THR A 19 -17.65 0.36 -12.82
CA THR A 19 -17.65 -0.46 -14.05
C THR A 19 -16.47 -0.13 -14.96
N GLU A 20 -16.10 1.15 -15.05
CA GLU A 20 -14.92 1.58 -15.82
C GLU A 20 -13.57 1.10 -15.23
N LEU A 21 -13.56 0.64 -13.98
CA LEU A 21 -12.36 0.25 -13.26
C LEU A 21 -12.07 -1.24 -13.24
N GLU A 22 -13.03 -2.08 -13.61
CA GLU A 22 -12.90 -3.54 -13.61
C GLU A 22 -11.62 -4.03 -14.32
N ASP A 23 -11.42 -3.57 -15.56
CA ASP A 23 -10.23 -3.88 -16.35
C ASP A 23 -8.93 -3.37 -15.71
N LEU A 24 -9.00 -2.24 -14.99
CA LEU A 24 -7.83 -1.63 -14.38
C LEU A 24 -7.45 -2.32 -13.07
N ILE A 25 -8.44 -2.65 -12.23
CA ILE A 25 -8.22 -3.39 -10.98
C ILE A 25 -7.74 -4.82 -11.28
N THR A 26 -8.33 -5.48 -12.27
CA THR A 26 -7.87 -6.80 -12.73
C THR A 26 -6.43 -6.78 -13.23
N ARG A 27 -6.03 -5.71 -13.94
CA ARG A 27 -4.62 -5.52 -14.33
C ARG A 27 -3.72 -5.32 -13.12
N LEU A 28 -4.08 -4.45 -12.19
CA LEU A 28 -3.28 -4.21 -10.98
C LEU A 28 -3.13 -5.47 -10.12
N ARG A 29 -4.18 -6.27 -10.02
CA ARG A 29 -4.16 -7.55 -9.30
C ARG A 29 -3.05 -8.45 -9.83
N ASN A 30 -2.83 -8.47 -11.14
CA ASN A 30 -1.82 -9.31 -11.77
C ASN A 30 -0.45 -8.66 -11.89
N GLU A 31 -0.33 -7.37 -11.60
CA GLU A 31 0.91 -6.63 -11.71
C GLU A 31 1.90 -7.04 -10.60
N LYS A 32 3.16 -7.23 -10.98
CA LYS A 32 4.24 -7.49 -10.02
C LYS A 32 4.67 -6.17 -9.39
N ILE A 33 4.72 -6.15 -8.07
CA ILE A 33 5.19 -4.99 -7.32
C ILE A 33 6.73 -4.95 -7.33
N THR A 34 7.28 -3.81 -7.73
CA THR A 34 8.71 -3.48 -7.79
C THR A 34 8.97 -2.15 -7.09
N GLU A 35 10.23 -1.82 -6.83
CA GLU A 35 10.58 -0.52 -6.23
C GLU A 35 10.18 0.67 -7.13
N GLU A 36 10.20 0.48 -8.45
CA GLU A 36 9.89 1.52 -9.43
C GLU A 36 8.39 1.82 -9.52
N ASN A 37 7.53 0.81 -9.36
CA ASN A 37 6.08 0.98 -9.51
C ASN A 37 5.32 1.02 -8.18
N TYR A 38 5.94 0.70 -7.04
CA TYR A 38 5.25 0.60 -5.74
C TYR A 38 4.41 1.84 -5.38
N GLU A 39 4.98 3.05 -5.47
CA GLU A 39 4.26 4.28 -5.08
C GLU A 39 3.09 4.56 -6.04
N ASN A 40 3.27 4.28 -7.33
CA ASN A 40 2.20 4.42 -8.32
C ASN A 40 1.06 3.43 -8.05
N LEU A 41 1.39 2.16 -7.79
CA LEU A 41 0.41 1.13 -7.43
C LEU A 41 -0.35 1.48 -6.15
N LEU A 42 0.33 2.03 -5.14
CA LEU A 42 -0.29 2.48 -3.90
C LEU A 42 -1.30 3.62 -4.13
N ILE A 43 -0.97 4.58 -5.00
CA ILE A 43 -1.87 5.69 -5.38
C ILE A 43 -3.10 5.16 -6.11
N GLN A 44 -2.92 4.25 -7.07
CA GLN A 44 -4.03 3.67 -7.83
C GLN A 44 -4.95 2.84 -6.94
N TRP A 45 -4.38 1.98 -6.10
CA TRP A 45 -5.13 1.22 -5.10
C TRP A 45 -5.94 2.12 -4.17
N THR A 46 -5.33 3.20 -3.66
CA THR A 46 -6.02 4.18 -2.80
C THR A 46 -7.17 4.85 -3.53
N THR A 47 -6.97 5.19 -4.81
CA THR A 47 -7.99 5.81 -5.65
C THR A 47 -9.20 4.89 -5.83
N PHE A 48 -8.98 3.60 -6.10
CA PHE A 48 -10.06 2.62 -6.26
C PHE A 48 -10.81 2.35 -4.96
N ARG A 49 -10.09 2.24 -3.84
CA ARG A 49 -10.70 2.11 -2.52
C ARG A 49 -11.63 3.29 -2.20
N ASN A 50 -11.22 4.52 -2.55
CA ASN A 50 -12.05 5.70 -2.34
C ASN A 50 -13.30 5.70 -3.23
N LYS A 51 -13.19 5.24 -4.49
CA LYS A 51 -14.33 5.16 -5.41
C LYS A 51 -15.36 4.11 -4.96
N LEU A 52 -14.93 2.92 -4.53
CA LEU A 52 -15.83 1.93 -3.94
C LEU A 52 -16.54 2.48 -2.69
N LYS A 53 -15.81 3.16 -1.81
CA LYS A 53 -16.41 3.80 -0.63
C LYS A 53 -17.47 4.85 -1.00
N MET A 54 -17.24 5.61 -2.08
CA MET A 54 -18.22 6.57 -2.57
C MET A 54 -19.46 5.88 -3.12
N TYR A 55 -19.30 4.77 -3.84
CA TYR A 55 -20.43 3.96 -4.26
C TYR A 55 -21.25 3.45 -3.07
N GLU A 56 -20.61 2.81 -2.07
CA GLU A 56 -21.29 2.34 -0.84
C GLU A 56 -22.05 3.48 -0.16
N THR A 57 -21.42 4.65 -0.03
CA THR A 57 -22.05 5.84 0.56
C THR A 57 -23.31 6.26 -0.20
N TRP A 58 -23.27 6.25 -1.54
CA TRP A 58 -24.43 6.63 -2.35
C TRP A 58 -25.50 5.55 -2.43
N ARG A 59 -25.09 4.28 -2.37
CA ARG A 59 -26.00 3.12 -2.28
C ARG A 59 -26.81 3.21 -0.99
N ASP A 60 -26.14 3.34 0.16
CA ASP A 60 -26.80 3.44 1.47
C ASP A 60 -27.77 4.63 1.52
N LYS A 61 -27.37 5.78 0.96
CA LYS A 61 -28.26 6.95 0.86
C LYS A 61 -29.47 6.72 -0.05
N LEU A 62 -29.32 5.95 -1.13
CA LEU A 62 -30.45 5.60 -1.99
C LEU A 62 -31.45 4.71 -1.24
N GLU A 63 -30.95 3.71 -0.52
CA GLU A 63 -31.77 2.82 0.32
C GLU A 63 -32.52 3.60 1.41
N GLU A 64 -31.90 4.62 2.00
CA GLU A 64 -32.56 5.49 2.99
C GLU A 64 -33.68 6.36 2.40
N ILE A 65 -33.53 6.80 1.14
CA ILE A 65 -34.42 7.78 0.52
C ILE A 65 -35.54 7.11 -0.27
N ILE A 66 -35.30 5.93 -0.84
CA ILE A 66 -36.25 5.20 -1.68
C ILE A 66 -36.91 4.10 -0.86
N ALA A 67 -38.20 4.28 -0.58
CA ALA A 67 -38.99 3.31 0.17
C ALA A 67 -39.58 2.19 -0.71
N ASP A 68 -39.55 2.35 -2.03
CA ASP A 68 -40.06 1.36 -2.99
C ASP A 68 -38.96 0.37 -3.36
N GLU A 69 -39.15 -0.89 -2.97
CA GLU A 69 -38.21 -1.98 -3.20
C GLU A 69 -38.08 -2.33 -4.70
N GLU A 70 -39.15 -2.20 -5.50
CA GLU A 70 -39.07 -2.44 -6.94
C GLU A 70 -38.22 -1.35 -7.62
N GLU A 71 -38.39 -0.09 -7.21
CA GLU A 71 -37.57 1.02 -7.71
C GLU A 71 -36.10 0.84 -7.33
N LEU A 72 -35.84 0.41 -6.09
CA LEU A 72 -34.49 0.18 -5.58
C LEU A 72 -33.79 -0.94 -6.36
N ASN A 73 -34.48 -2.06 -6.63
CA ASN A 73 -33.93 -3.19 -7.41
C ASN A 73 -33.58 -2.80 -8.86
N VAL A 74 -34.32 -1.85 -9.45
CA VAL A 74 -33.99 -1.31 -10.78
C VAL A 74 -32.77 -0.39 -10.72
N LEU A 75 -32.63 0.39 -9.64
CA LEU A 75 -31.51 1.33 -9.47
C LEU A 75 -30.21 0.64 -9.08
N ILE A 76 -30.29 -0.39 -8.24
CA ILE A 76 -29.18 -1.18 -7.71
C ILE A 76 -29.37 -2.64 -8.17
N PRO A 77 -29.04 -2.96 -9.45
CA PRO A 77 -29.14 -4.33 -9.93
C PRO A 77 -28.16 -5.25 -9.18
N GLU A 78 -28.56 -6.50 -8.97
CA GLU A 78 -27.74 -7.53 -8.31
C GLU A 78 -26.38 -7.71 -9.01
N GLU A 79 -26.33 -7.59 -10.35
CA GLU A 79 -25.09 -7.67 -11.12
C GLU A 79 -24.10 -6.57 -10.74
N THR A 80 -24.59 -5.38 -10.38
CA THR A 80 -23.73 -4.27 -9.94
C THR A 80 -23.15 -4.54 -8.55
N GLU A 81 -23.96 -5.06 -7.62
CA GLU A 81 -23.48 -5.41 -6.28
C GLU A 81 -22.45 -6.55 -6.35
N ASN A 82 -22.68 -7.54 -7.21
CA ASN A 82 -21.72 -8.63 -7.44
C ASN A 82 -20.39 -8.09 -7.97
N LEU A 83 -20.42 -7.19 -8.97
CA LEU A 83 -19.22 -6.55 -9.46
C LEU A 83 -18.50 -5.77 -8.35
N CYS A 84 -19.22 -4.95 -7.58
CA CYS A 84 -18.62 -4.18 -6.48
C CYS A 84 -17.95 -5.08 -5.44
N TRP A 85 -18.56 -6.23 -5.13
CA TRP A 85 -18.01 -7.22 -4.22
C TRP A 85 -16.73 -7.88 -4.78
N GLU A 86 -16.73 -8.25 -6.05
CA GLU A 86 -15.55 -8.80 -6.72
C GLU A 86 -14.40 -7.80 -6.74
N GLU A 87 -14.68 -6.53 -7.06
CA GLU A 87 -13.69 -5.45 -7.05
C GLU A 87 -13.12 -5.21 -5.65
N TYR A 88 -13.96 -5.26 -4.62
CA TYR A 88 -13.53 -5.18 -3.23
C TYR A 88 -12.52 -6.29 -2.90
N LEU A 89 -12.83 -7.54 -3.24
CA LEU A 89 -11.93 -8.67 -3.00
C LEU A 89 -10.59 -8.51 -3.73
N CYS A 90 -10.62 -8.03 -4.98
CA CYS A 90 -9.41 -7.72 -5.74
C CYS A 90 -8.55 -6.66 -5.03
N LEU A 91 -9.15 -5.60 -4.49
CA LEU A 91 -8.41 -4.58 -3.75
C LEU A 91 -7.80 -5.08 -2.45
N VAL A 92 -8.45 -6.02 -1.75
CA VAL A 92 -7.89 -6.67 -0.55
C VAL A 92 -6.64 -7.48 -0.91
N GLU A 93 -6.66 -8.21 -2.03
CA GLU A 93 -5.48 -8.93 -2.51
C GLU A 93 -4.33 -7.98 -2.87
N ILE A 94 -4.63 -6.87 -3.53
CA ILE A 94 -3.63 -5.84 -3.88
C ILE A 94 -3.04 -5.21 -2.61
N GLU A 95 -3.87 -4.89 -1.61
CA GLU A 95 -3.42 -4.36 -0.32
C GLU A 95 -2.44 -5.31 0.37
N ALA A 96 -2.77 -6.61 0.41
CA ALA A 96 -1.89 -7.62 0.99
C ALA A 96 -0.51 -7.66 0.30
N LYS A 97 -0.48 -7.57 -1.03
CA LYS A 97 0.78 -7.51 -1.80
C LYS A 97 1.58 -6.24 -1.48
N LEU A 98 0.94 -5.08 -1.44
CA LEU A 98 1.58 -3.80 -1.11
C LEU A 98 2.20 -3.82 0.30
N VAL A 99 1.44 -4.30 1.29
CA VAL A 99 1.92 -4.43 2.68
C VAL A 99 3.11 -5.39 2.76
N GLN A 100 3.03 -6.55 2.11
CA GLN A 100 4.11 -7.51 2.10
C GLN A 100 5.38 -6.95 1.44
N PHE A 101 5.23 -6.21 0.33
CA PHE A 101 6.33 -5.54 -0.33
C PHE A 101 7.01 -4.53 0.59
N GLN A 102 6.23 -3.66 1.25
CA GLN A 102 6.77 -2.66 2.17
C GLN A 102 7.50 -3.30 3.35
N ALA A 103 6.97 -4.39 3.91
CA ALA A 103 7.61 -5.13 4.98
C ALA A 103 8.97 -5.73 4.53
N ASN A 104 9.02 -6.31 3.34
CA ASN A 104 10.26 -6.85 2.78
C ASN A 104 11.30 -5.75 2.50
N ARG A 105 10.86 -4.60 1.99
CA ARG A 105 11.71 -3.43 1.76
C ARG A 105 12.35 -2.95 3.07
N ARG A 106 11.58 -2.85 4.16
CA ARG A 106 12.10 -2.48 5.48
C ARG A 106 13.14 -3.47 6.00
N ARG A 107 12.87 -4.78 5.88
CA ARG A 107 13.81 -5.83 6.31
C ARG A 107 15.13 -5.81 5.55
N ARG A 108 15.13 -5.46 4.25
CA ARG A 108 16.37 -5.33 3.46
C ARG A 108 17.21 -4.17 3.98
N LYS A 109 16.59 -3.01 4.16
CA LYS A 109 17.27 -1.83 4.70
C LYS A 109 17.85 -2.09 6.09
N GLU A 110 17.11 -2.76 6.96
CA GLU A 110 17.60 -3.12 8.29
C GLU A 110 18.83 -4.05 8.23
N LYS A 111 18.84 -5.02 7.30
CA LYS A 111 20.01 -5.87 7.07
C LYS A 111 21.21 -5.08 6.56
N GLU A 112 21.00 -4.16 5.62
CA GLU A 112 22.05 -3.26 5.11
C GLU A 112 22.62 -2.37 6.24
N ASP A 113 21.75 -1.78 7.07
CA ASP A 113 22.16 -0.95 8.20
C ASP A 113 22.97 -1.74 9.24
N ILE A 114 22.61 -2.99 9.50
CA ILE A 114 23.36 -3.91 10.39
C ILE A 114 24.72 -4.23 9.78
N GLU A 115 24.78 -4.54 8.48
CA GLU A 115 26.03 -4.86 7.79
C GLU A 115 27.01 -3.67 7.83
N VAL A 116 26.52 -2.47 7.53
CA VAL A 116 27.32 -1.24 7.60
C VAL A 116 27.84 -1.00 9.02
N ARG A 117 27.01 -1.24 10.05
CA ARG A 117 27.43 -1.12 11.45
C ARG A 117 28.54 -2.11 11.80
N ASN A 118 28.37 -3.38 11.44
CA ASN A 118 29.36 -4.42 11.71
C ASN A 118 30.70 -4.12 11.03
N GLN A 119 30.66 -3.65 9.76
CA GLN A 119 31.87 -3.23 9.06
C GLN A 119 32.57 -2.09 9.78
N ARG A 120 31.82 -1.07 10.22
CA ARG A 120 32.35 0.06 10.98
C ARG A 120 32.99 -0.36 12.30
N GLU A 121 32.31 -1.21 13.07
CA GLU A 121 32.83 -1.72 14.36
C GLU A 121 34.12 -2.53 14.16
N ASN A 122 34.21 -3.32 13.09
CA ASN A 122 35.43 -4.04 12.73
C ASN A 122 36.59 -3.09 12.39
N TRP A 123 36.33 -2.03 11.61
CA TRP A 123 37.33 -1.01 11.29
C TRP A 123 37.82 -0.28 12.54
N GLU A 124 36.90 0.19 13.39
CA GLU A 124 37.24 0.87 14.65
C GLU A 124 37.99 -0.06 15.62
N GLY A 125 37.63 -1.35 15.65
CA GLY A 125 38.37 -2.37 16.38
C GLY A 125 39.80 -2.54 15.89
N LYS A 126 40.00 -2.60 14.57
CA LYS A 126 41.33 -2.70 13.95
C LYS A 126 42.18 -1.46 14.26
N GLU A 127 41.64 -0.26 14.12
CA GLU A 127 42.36 0.98 14.44
C GLU A 127 42.79 1.05 15.91
N ARG A 128 41.94 0.60 16.84
CA ARG A 128 42.30 0.49 18.26
C ARG A 128 43.48 -0.46 18.47
N TRP A 129 43.40 -1.67 17.94
CA TRP A 129 44.49 -2.66 18.04
C TRP A 129 45.81 -2.11 17.48
N GLU A 130 45.78 -1.47 16.30
CA GLU A 130 46.98 -0.85 15.70
C GLU A 130 47.54 0.32 16.50
N LYS A 131 46.69 1.02 17.28
CA LYS A 131 47.11 2.12 18.14
C LYS A 131 47.73 1.60 19.44
N GLU A 132 47.10 0.61 20.07
CA GLU A 132 47.60 -0.08 21.26
C GLU A 132 48.94 -0.77 20.97
N ASP A 133 49.05 -1.45 19.84
CA ASP A 133 50.29 -2.11 19.42
C ASP A 133 51.43 -1.10 19.16
N ARG A 134 51.14 0.04 18.51
CA ARG A 134 52.12 1.14 18.35
C ARG A 134 52.58 1.71 19.69
N GLU A 135 51.67 1.91 20.62
CA GLU A 135 52.00 2.42 21.95
C GLU A 135 52.84 1.42 22.76
N TYR A 136 52.50 0.14 22.66
CA TYR A 136 53.26 -0.95 23.28
C TYR A 136 54.70 -1.00 22.76
N ARG A 137 54.89 -0.97 21.43
CA ARG A 137 56.23 -0.93 20.81
C ARG A 137 57.06 0.27 21.26
N ARG A 138 56.46 1.48 21.28
CA ARG A 138 57.14 2.69 21.77
C ARG A 138 57.64 2.53 23.22
N LYS A 139 56.82 1.96 24.11
CA LYS A 139 57.20 1.74 25.51
C LYS A 139 58.31 0.71 25.68
N LEU A 140 58.46 -0.24 24.75
CA LEU A 140 59.58 -1.18 24.75
C LEU A 140 60.88 -0.48 24.33
N GLU A 141 60.85 0.34 23.28
CA GLU A 141 62.00 1.12 22.82
C GLU A 141 62.49 2.12 23.88
N GLU A 142 61.57 2.75 24.64
CA GLU A 142 61.92 3.67 25.74
C GLU A 142 62.53 2.96 26.97
N ARG A 143 62.46 1.62 27.04
CA ARG A 143 62.98 0.82 28.17
C ARG A 143 64.34 0.18 27.90
N GLU A 144 64.84 0.22 26.67
CA GLU A 144 66.19 -0.21 26.32
C GLU A 144 67.14 1.02 26.32
N PRO A 145 68.07 1.14 27.29
CA PRO A 145 69.05 2.24 27.34
C PRO A 145 70.18 2.13 26.31
#